data_AF-A0A935A175-F1
#
_entry.id   AF-A0A935A175-F1
#
_cell.length_a   1.000
_cell.length_b   1.000
_cell.length_c   1.000
_cell.angle_alpha   90.00
_cell.angle_beta   90.00
_cell.angle_gamma   90.00
#
_symmetry.space_group_name_H-M   'P 1'
#
loop_
_entity.id
_entity.type
_entity.pdbx_description
1 polymer ?
#
loop_
_entity_poly.entity_id
_entity_poly.type
_entity_poly.pdbx_seq_one_letter_code
_entity_poly.pdbx_strand_id
1 'polypeptide(L)'
;MKLYLRMILSGALLIALAAGFAACSGGPQTQPAPTVEEATEAAAPTEAAGVALEIVGADETISLTLDDLKALPATEGYAGTKSSTGKITPPVKVKGVALKDLAELIGGVDESAGLEAVAEDGYSMTFSFDQIQNGSFTAFDPATGEELKNPVELTAVLVYEVNGEPLDAAQDGTVRIGIVSAELNQVTEGHWSVKWVNKFVVKNLGAEWTLDVTGAISTPMDRATVESCGATQCHGSSWTDDKSQEWVGVPLWLFVGAVDDNIAHEGPAFNEELAAAGYSVDVVASDGYSAAFDAARISRNNNILVAYQVNDGALPEEFFPLRLVGADLSKKEMVGMIAEIKVGLEPIAAATEEATEAASAGEVTGSLVVTGAATQPMGFMEADLRAMEVLTITAEHPKQGKGDFEGVSLNALLDLAGVTEGATTLVITASDGYSVEVSLADIRACANCLLGFTDTLEKFKMVMPNLPSNAWVKDVVRLEVK
;
A
#
# COMPACT_ATOMS: atom_id res chain seq x y z
N MET A 1 -33.00 -43.02 44.10
CA MET A 1 -33.67 -41.91 43.41
C MET A 1 -33.06 -41.84 42.01
N LYS A 2 -33.88 -41.96 40.96
CA LYS A 2 -33.47 -42.07 39.53
C LYS A 2 -32.49 -40.92 39.17
N LEU A 3 -31.45 -41.11 38.33
CA LEU A 3 -31.59 -41.11 36.86
C LEU A 3 -30.27 -41.57 36.17
N TYR A 4 -30.39 -42.60 35.31
CA TYR A 4 -29.76 -42.85 34.00
C TYR A 4 -28.23 -42.74 33.77
N LEU A 5 -27.62 -43.89 33.48
CA LEU A 5 -26.49 -44.02 32.54
C LEU A 5 -26.70 -45.32 31.72
N ARG A 6 -26.68 -45.22 30.38
CA ARG A 6 -26.68 -46.36 29.45
C ARG A 6 -25.35 -46.36 28.69
N MET A 7 -24.59 -47.45 28.82
CA MET A 7 -23.44 -47.81 27.98
C MET A 7 -23.75 -49.19 27.36
N ILE A 8 -23.47 -49.36 26.07
CA ILE A 8 -23.51 -50.63 25.30
C ILE A 8 -22.06 -50.91 24.87
N LEU A 9 -21.35 -51.84 25.54
CA LEU A 9 -21.04 -53.23 25.12
C LEU A 9 -20.46 -53.37 23.70
N SER A 10 -19.17 -53.70 23.57
CA SER A 10 -18.60 -55.08 23.37
C SER A 10 -18.13 -55.24 21.92
N GLY A 11 -17.04 -55.91 21.57
CA GLY A 11 -16.05 -56.73 22.27
C GLY A 11 -15.09 -57.30 21.22
N ALA A 12 -13.84 -57.54 21.60
CA ALA A 12 -12.76 -58.05 20.74
C ALA A 12 -12.69 -59.59 20.73
N LEU A 13 -12.23 -60.19 19.62
CA LEU A 13 -11.64 -61.55 19.56
C LEU A 13 -10.89 -61.74 18.22
N LEU A 14 -9.55 -61.65 18.12
CA LEU A 14 -8.47 -62.63 18.38
C LEU A 14 -8.25 -63.76 17.33
N ILE A 15 -7.18 -63.58 16.52
CA ILE A 15 -6.06 -64.50 16.15
C ILE A 15 -6.36 -65.87 15.50
N ALA A 16 -5.77 -66.15 14.33
CA ALA A 16 -4.67 -67.14 14.18
C ALA A 16 -4.19 -67.36 12.73
N LEU A 17 -2.86 -67.40 12.61
CA LEU A 17 -1.97 -67.73 11.51
C LEU A 17 -1.88 -69.27 11.30
N ALA A 18 -1.67 -69.77 10.07
CA ALA A 18 -0.67 -70.84 9.76
C ALA A 18 -0.69 -71.38 8.30
N ALA A 19 0.44 -71.18 7.61
CA ALA A 19 1.30 -72.13 6.86
C ALA A 19 0.77 -73.12 5.79
N GLY A 20 1.50 -73.20 4.65
CA GLY A 20 2.01 -74.49 4.16
C GLY A 20 2.01 -74.80 2.64
N PHE A 21 3.14 -74.53 1.97
CA PHE A 21 3.85 -75.32 0.94
C PHE A 21 3.18 -75.93 -0.33
N ALA A 22 3.79 -75.55 -1.47
CA ALA A 22 4.27 -76.36 -2.61
C ALA A 22 3.30 -77.10 -3.58
N ALA A 23 3.32 -76.72 -4.86
CA ALA A 23 3.90 -77.47 -6.00
C ALA A 23 3.22 -77.13 -7.35
N CYS A 24 4.02 -77.20 -8.42
CA CYS A 24 3.79 -76.70 -9.78
C CYS A 24 2.85 -77.54 -10.65
N SER A 25 2.12 -76.87 -11.55
CA SER A 25 1.84 -77.20 -12.99
C SER A 25 0.69 -76.27 -13.41
N GLY A 26 0.65 -75.58 -14.55
CA GLY A 26 1.26 -75.74 -15.85
C GLY A 26 0.14 -75.42 -16.87
N GLY A 27 0.17 -74.25 -17.51
CA GLY A 27 -0.76 -73.92 -18.61
C GLY A 27 -1.06 -72.42 -18.73
N PRO A 28 -0.86 -71.78 -19.90
CA PRO A 28 -1.10 -70.35 -20.08
C PRO A 28 -2.60 -70.09 -20.23
N GLN A 29 -3.18 -69.34 -19.29
CA GLN A 29 -4.52 -68.77 -19.40
C GLN A 29 -4.36 -67.25 -19.37
N THR A 30 -4.56 -66.64 -20.53
CA THR A 30 -4.79 -65.20 -20.69
C THR A 30 -6.04 -64.80 -19.91
N GLN A 31 -5.82 -64.12 -18.79
CA GLN A 31 -6.86 -63.58 -17.94
C GLN A 31 -7.45 -62.30 -18.56
N PRO A 32 -8.78 -62.16 -18.67
CA PRO A 32 -9.41 -60.92 -19.09
C PRO A 32 -9.22 -59.84 -18.01
N ALA A 33 -8.94 -58.62 -18.45
CA ALA A 33 -8.81 -57.44 -17.60
C ALA A 33 -10.12 -57.15 -16.83
N PRO A 34 -10.05 -56.61 -15.61
CA PRO A 34 -11.24 -56.27 -14.83
C PRO A 34 -12.00 -55.13 -15.49
N THR A 35 -13.32 -55.25 -15.45
CA THR A 35 -14.30 -54.22 -15.83
C THR A 35 -14.11 -52.99 -14.96
N VAL A 36 -13.79 -51.86 -15.58
CA VAL A 36 -13.79 -50.55 -14.93
C VAL A 36 -15.24 -50.08 -14.89
N GLU A 37 -15.74 -49.84 -13.69
CA GLU A 37 -16.98 -49.10 -13.45
C GLU A 37 -16.75 -47.67 -13.96
N GLU A 38 -17.53 -47.27 -14.96
CA GLU A 38 -17.47 -45.97 -15.61
C GLU A 38 -17.87 -44.91 -14.58
N ALA A 39 -16.87 -44.26 -13.98
CA ALA A 39 -17.07 -43.05 -13.21
C ALA A 39 -17.64 -42.01 -14.17
N THR A 40 -18.86 -41.55 -13.91
CA THR A 40 -19.42 -40.34 -14.53
C THR A 40 -18.40 -39.22 -14.39
N GLU A 41 -17.75 -38.92 -15.50
CA GLU A 41 -16.83 -37.82 -15.67
C GLU A 41 -17.59 -36.53 -15.32
N ALA A 42 -17.22 -35.91 -14.19
CA ALA A 42 -17.61 -34.54 -13.92
C ALA A 42 -17.08 -33.72 -15.10
N ALA A 43 -17.99 -33.06 -15.81
CA ALA A 43 -17.67 -32.27 -16.98
C ALA A 43 -16.47 -31.35 -16.66
N ALA A 44 -15.38 -31.54 -17.39
CA ALA A 44 -14.29 -30.59 -17.42
C ALA A 44 -14.87 -29.19 -17.74
N PRO A 45 -14.38 -28.10 -17.11
CA PRO A 45 -14.83 -26.77 -17.45
C PRO A 45 -14.55 -26.57 -18.94
N THR A 46 -15.61 -26.38 -19.72
CA THR A 46 -15.47 -25.88 -21.08
C THR A 46 -14.80 -24.52 -20.94
N GLU A 47 -13.62 -24.35 -21.53
CA GLU A 47 -12.95 -23.06 -21.66
C GLU A 47 -13.96 -22.08 -22.27
N ALA A 48 -14.50 -21.20 -21.43
CA ALA A 48 -15.59 -20.30 -21.78
C ALA A 48 -15.01 -19.13 -22.57
N ALA A 49 -14.83 -19.35 -23.87
CA ALA A 49 -14.35 -18.32 -24.79
C ALA A 49 -15.22 -17.05 -24.66
N GLY A 50 -14.64 -15.98 -24.10
CA GLY A 50 -15.27 -14.66 -23.95
C GLY A 50 -15.59 -14.22 -22.52
N VAL A 51 -15.37 -15.05 -21.50
CA VAL A 51 -15.48 -14.60 -20.10
C VAL A 51 -14.31 -13.68 -19.75
N ALA A 52 -14.63 -12.47 -19.31
CA ALA A 52 -13.65 -11.47 -18.85
C ALA A 52 -13.48 -11.51 -17.33
N LEU A 53 -14.52 -11.90 -16.58
CA LEU A 53 -14.50 -11.93 -15.12
C LEU A 53 -15.42 -13.03 -14.57
N GLU A 54 -14.93 -13.80 -13.62
CA GLU A 54 -15.74 -14.64 -12.73
C GLU A 54 -15.89 -13.97 -11.36
N ILE A 55 -17.08 -13.99 -10.76
CA ILE A 55 -17.31 -13.57 -9.38
C ILE A 55 -17.84 -14.77 -8.62
N VAL A 56 -17.03 -15.28 -7.69
CA VAL A 56 -17.32 -16.47 -6.89
C VAL A 56 -17.82 -16.04 -5.51
N GLY A 57 -19.12 -16.20 -5.29
CA GLY A 57 -19.75 -16.06 -3.98
C GLY A 57 -19.76 -17.38 -3.20
N ALA A 58 -20.41 -17.39 -2.04
CA ALA A 58 -20.51 -18.59 -1.20
C ALA A 58 -21.34 -19.72 -1.85
N ASP A 59 -22.43 -19.35 -2.52
CA ASP A 59 -23.41 -20.30 -3.05
C ASP A 59 -23.43 -20.36 -4.59
N GLU A 60 -22.89 -19.35 -5.28
CA GLU A 60 -22.95 -19.23 -6.73
C GLU A 60 -21.70 -18.61 -7.34
N THR A 61 -21.55 -18.78 -8.65
CA THR A 61 -20.52 -18.12 -9.46
C THR A 61 -21.18 -17.43 -10.63
N ILE A 62 -20.85 -16.16 -10.83
CA ILE A 62 -21.32 -15.35 -11.97
C ILE A 62 -20.15 -15.19 -12.93
N SER A 63 -20.37 -15.49 -14.21
CA SER A 63 -19.40 -15.25 -15.28
C SER A 63 -19.88 -14.09 -16.16
N LEU A 64 -19.04 -13.07 -16.33
CA LEU A 64 -19.34 -11.87 -17.11
C LEU A 64 -18.40 -11.76 -18.30
N THR A 65 -18.95 -11.42 -19.46
CA THR A 65 -18.16 -10.98 -20.63
C THR A 65 -17.78 -9.50 -20.49
N LEU A 66 -16.87 -9.03 -21.33
CA LEU A 66 -16.53 -7.60 -21.36
C LEU A 66 -17.74 -6.71 -21.74
N ASP A 67 -18.64 -7.22 -22.59
CA ASP A 67 -19.86 -6.49 -22.96
C ASP A 67 -20.86 -6.42 -21.81
N ASP A 68 -20.96 -7.49 -21.00
CA ASP A 68 -21.77 -7.47 -19.78
C ASP A 68 -21.23 -6.43 -18.78
N LEU A 69 -19.91 -6.38 -18.58
CA LEU A 69 -19.27 -5.38 -17.71
C LEU A 69 -19.54 -3.94 -18.20
N LYS A 70 -19.52 -3.70 -19.51
CA LYS A 70 -19.83 -2.38 -20.09
C LYS A 70 -21.30 -2.00 -20.00
N ALA A 71 -22.20 -2.97 -19.78
CA ALA A 71 -23.63 -2.73 -19.59
C ALA A 71 -24.00 -2.40 -18.14
N LEU A 72 -23.11 -2.67 -17.17
CA LEU A 72 -23.27 -2.29 -15.77
C LEU A 72 -23.06 -0.77 -15.56
N PRO A 73 -23.52 -0.20 -14.42
CA PRO A 73 -23.25 1.19 -14.08
C PRO A 73 -21.74 1.51 -14.14
N ALA A 74 -21.39 2.48 -14.98
CA ALA A 74 -20.00 2.87 -15.18
C ALA A 74 -19.57 3.91 -14.14
N THR A 75 -18.39 3.72 -13.57
CA THR A 75 -17.67 4.69 -12.73
C THR A 75 -16.47 5.21 -13.50
N GLU A 76 -16.32 6.54 -13.53
CA GLU A 76 -15.19 7.25 -14.14
C GLU A 76 -14.46 8.08 -13.09
N GLY A 77 -13.14 8.17 -13.20
CA GLY A 77 -12.31 9.02 -12.33
C GLY A 77 -10.85 8.93 -12.71
N TYR A 78 -9.98 9.39 -11.82
CA TYR A 78 -8.54 9.40 -12.00
C TYR A 78 -7.86 8.43 -11.05
N ALA A 79 -7.08 7.51 -11.62
CA ALA A 79 -6.30 6.52 -10.86
C ALA A 79 -4.83 6.63 -11.24
N GLY A 80 -3.97 6.66 -10.22
CA GLY A 80 -2.52 6.56 -10.32
C GLY A 80 -1.98 5.78 -9.13
N THR A 81 -0.68 5.44 -9.18
CA THR A 81 -0.08 4.54 -8.18
C THR A 81 1.26 5.04 -7.65
N LYS A 82 1.51 4.87 -6.35
CA LYS A 82 2.84 4.92 -5.72
C LYS A 82 3.33 3.50 -5.47
N SER A 83 4.49 3.13 -6.00
CA SER A 83 5.12 1.83 -5.69
C SER A 83 5.69 1.80 -4.28
N SER A 84 6.01 0.61 -3.74
CA SER A 84 6.67 0.47 -2.44
C SER A 84 8.03 1.17 -2.34
N THR A 85 8.72 1.41 -3.46
CA THR A 85 9.96 2.20 -3.50
C THR A 85 9.72 3.71 -3.72
N GLY A 86 8.49 4.19 -3.51
CA GLY A 86 8.12 5.60 -3.65
C GLY A 86 7.93 6.12 -5.08
N LYS A 87 8.20 5.33 -6.13
CA LYS A 87 8.00 5.76 -7.52
C LYS A 87 6.52 6.05 -7.81
N ILE A 88 6.24 7.24 -8.34
CA ILE A 88 4.90 7.67 -8.75
C ILE A 88 4.63 7.34 -10.22
N THR A 89 3.47 6.72 -10.47
CA THR A 89 2.80 6.68 -11.78
C THR A 89 1.63 7.67 -11.72
N PRO A 90 1.69 8.77 -12.49
CA PRO A 90 0.70 9.84 -12.41
C PRO A 90 -0.74 9.36 -12.67
N PRO A 91 -1.75 9.99 -12.04
CA PRO A 91 -3.14 9.65 -12.29
C PRO A 91 -3.55 9.89 -13.74
N VAL A 92 -4.27 8.92 -14.30
CA VAL A 92 -4.88 9.01 -15.64
C VAL A 92 -6.38 8.78 -15.53
N LYS A 93 -7.13 9.30 -16.51
CA LYS A 93 -8.58 9.09 -16.52
C LYS A 93 -8.88 7.63 -16.86
N VAL A 94 -9.68 6.97 -16.03
CA VAL A 94 -10.08 5.58 -16.22
C VAL A 94 -11.59 5.42 -16.14
N LYS A 95 -12.09 4.32 -16.69
CA LYS A 95 -13.50 3.95 -16.66
C LYS A 95 -13.67 2.46 -16.44
N GLY A 96 -14.64 2.10 -15.61
CA GLY A 96 -14.91 0.72 -15.22
C GLY A 96 -16.21 0.55 -14.46
N VAL A 97 -16.33 -0.56 -13.74
CA VAL A 97 -17.45 -0.86 -12.81
C VAL A 97 -16.94 -0.77 -11.37
N ALA A 98 -17.67 -0.12 -10.47
CA ALA A 98 -17.25 -0.05 -9.07
C ALA A 98 -17.31 -1.43 -8.42
N LEU A 99 -16.36 -1.74 -7.53
CA LEU A 99 -16.32 -3.03 -6.84
C LEU A 99 -17.56 -3.28 -5.98
N LYS A 100 -18.16 -2.23 -5.40
CA LYS A 100 -19.44 -2.32 -4.68
C LYS A 100 -20.57 -2.84 -5.58
N ASP A 101 -20.65 -2.34 -6.82
CA ASP A 101 -21.70 -2.73 -7.77
C ASP A 101 -21.48 -4.18 -8.23
N LEU A 102 -20.22 -4.61 -8.37
CA LEU A 102 -19.87 -6.00 -8.65
C LEU A 102 -20.20 -6.93 -7.47
N ALA A 103 -19.95 -6.49 -6.24
CA ALA A 103 -20.30 -7.24 -5.04
C ALA A 103 -21.81 -7.47 -4.93
N GLU A 104 -22.61 -6.45 -5.25
CA GLU A 104 -24.08 -6.54 -5.24
C GLU A 104 -24.62 -7.65 -6.16
N LEU A 105 -23.91 -7.99 -7.25
CA LEU A 105 -24.32 -9.06 -8.16
C LEU A 105 -24.37 -10.43 -7.48
N ILE A 106 -23.54 -10.69 -6.47
CA ILE A 106 -23.48 -11.94 -5.70
C ILE A 106 -24.11 -11.83 -4.31
N GLY A 107 -24.93 -10.80 -4.08
CA GLY A 107 -25.63 -10.57 -2.81
C GLY A 107 -24.91 -9.64 -1.83
N GLY A 108 -23.79 -9.03 -2.24
CA GLY A 108 -23.00 -8.10 -1.43
C GLY A 108 -21.92 -8.78 -0.57
N VAL A 109 -21.13 -7.94 0.11
CA VAL A 109 -20.19 -8.33 1.17
C VAL A 109 -20.58 -7.61 2.46
N ASP A 110 -20.44 -8.28 3.60
CA ASP A 110 -20.63 -7.68 4.93
C ASP A 110 -19.29 -7.27 5.58
N GLU A 111 -19.34 -6.63 6.74
CA GLU A 111 -18.17 -6.11 7.47
C GLU A 111 -17.11 -7.17 7.84
N SER A 112 -17.46 -8.46 7.80
CA SER A 112 -16.52 -9.57 8.05
C SER A 112 -15.96 -10.18 6.77
N ALA A 113 -16.37 -9.68 5.61
CA ALA A 113 -16.02 -10.20 4.32
C ALA A 113 -15.35 -9.15 3.42
N GLY A 114 -14.75 -9.63 2.34
CA GLY A 114 -14.20 -8.79 1.30
C GLY A 114 -14.14 -9.52 -0.03
N LEU A 115 -13.60 -8.84 -1.05
CA LEU A 115 -13.42 -9.39 -2.39
C LEU A 115 -11.93 -9.54 -2.69
N GLU A 116 -11.48 -10.78 -2.87
CA GLU A 116 -10.16 -11.09 -3.39
C GLU A 116 -10.17 -10.95 -4.92
N ALA A 117 -9.46 -9.96 -5.46
CA ALA A 117 -9.14 -9.88 -6.88
C ALA A 117 -7.99 -10.86 -7.17
N VAL A 118 -8.21 -11.80 -8.09
CA VAL A 118 -7.20 -12.76 -8.54
C VAL A 118 -6.85 -12.47 -9.99
N ALA A 119 -5.56 -12.36 -10.25
CA ALA A 119 -4.99 -12.16 -11.56
C ALA A 119 -4.64 -13.49 -12.25
N GLU A 120 -4.56 -13.46 -13.59
CA GLU A 120 -4.13 -14.60 -14.41
C GLU A 120 -2.74 -15.13 -14.06
N ASP A 121 -1.84 -14.27 -13.56
CA ASP A 121 -0.47 -14.61 -13.18
C ASP A 121 -0.36 -15.16 -11.74
N GLY A 122 -1.48 -15.28 -11.03
CA GLY A 122 -1.55 -15.76 -9.64
C GLY A 122 -1.36 -14.67 -8.60
N TYR A 123 -1.12 -13.40 -8.99
CA TYR A 123 -1.18 -12.28 -8.04
C TYR A 123 -2.61 -12.13 -7.51
N SER A 124 -2.77 -11.87 -6.22
CA SER A 124 -4.08 -11.52 -5.67
C SER A 124 -3.98 -10.44 -4.60
N MET A 125 -5.08 -9.70 -4.45
CA MET A 125 -5.28 -8.74 -3.35
C MET A 125 -6.71 -8.78 -2.87
N THR A 126 -6.88 -8.68 -1.55
CA THR A 126 -8.20 -8.73 -0.94
C THR A 126 -8.63 -7.37 -0.41
N PHE A 127 -9.69 -6.83 -1.02
CA PHE A 127 -10.32 -5.56 -0.65
C PHE A 127 -11.30 -5.79 0.50
N SER A 128 -11.16 -5.03 1.58
CA SER A 128 -12.07 -5.11 2.73
C SER A 128 -13.45 -4.54 2.43
N PHE A 129 -14.42 -4.83 3.29
CA PHE A 129 -15.73 -4.17 3.25
C PHE A 129 -15.63 -2.65 3.18
N ASP A 130 -14.84 -2.02 4.06
CA ASP A 130 -14.70 -0.56 4.09
C ASP A 130 -14.01 -0.01 2.84
N GLN A 131 -13.07 -0.74 2.26
CA GLN A 131 -12.45 -0.36 0.99
C GLN A 131 -13.43 -0.42 -0.19
N ILE A 132 -14.30 -1.43 -0.19
CA ILE A 132 -15.32 -1.62 -1.23
C ILE A 132 -16.45 -0.59 -1.09
N GLN A 133 -16.95 -0.40 0.13
CA GLN A 133 -18.14 0.41 0.40
C GLN A 133 -17.84 1.89 0.62
N ASN A 134 -16.74 2.19 1.31
CA ASN A 134 -16.40 3.53 1.81
C ASN A 134 -15.13 4.11 1.17
N GLY A 135 -14.39 3.33 0.37
CA GLY A 135 -13.18 3.81 -0.29
C GLY A 135 -12.03 4.11 0.67
N SER A 136 -11.94 3.38 1.79
CA SER A 136 -10.92 3.60 2.82
C SER A 136 -9.52 3.15 2.37
N PHE A 137 -8.90 3.94 1.49
CA PHE A 137 -7.52 3.73 1.04
C PHE A 137 -6.64 4.89 1.50
N THR A 138 -5.39 4.58 1.80
CA THR A 138 -4.35 5.59 1.98
C THR A 138 -4.06 6.24 0.63
N ALA A 139 -4.13 7.57 0.61
CA ALA A 139 -3.88 8.38 -0.57
C ALA A 139 -2.59 9.19 -0.38
N PHE A 140 -1.87 9.39 -1.47
CA PHE A 140 -0.63 10.15 -1.50
C PHE A 140 -0.73 11.26 -2.53
N ASP A 141 -0.05 12.37 -2.25
CA ASP A 141 0.12 13.45 -3.17
C ASP A 141 0.92 12.95 -4.40
N PRO A 142 0.39 13.08 -5.64
CA PRO A 142 1.08 12.61 -6.84
C PRO A 142 2.41 13.31 -7.14
N ALA A 143 2.65 14.50 -6.59
CA ALA A 143 3.87 15.26 -6.80
C ALA A 143 4.94 14.93 -5.76
N THR A 144 4.57 14.89 -4.48
CA THR A 144 5.54 14.66 -3.39
C THR A 144 5.66 13.19 -2.99
N GLY A 145 4.62 12.39 -3.24
CA GLY A 145 4.51 11.03 -2.72
C GLY A 145 4.24 10.97 -1.21
N GLU A 146 3.99 12.11 -0.55
CA GLU A 146 3.61 12.17 0.86
C GLU A 146 2.15 11.77 1.05
N GLU A 147 1.83 11.18 2.20
CA GLU A 147 0.46 10.81 2.53
C GLU A 147 -0.43 12.05 2.70
N LEU A 148 -1.61 12.01 2.08
CA LEU A 148 -2.62 13.04 2.20
C LEU A 148 -3.35 12.89 3.54
N LYS A 149 -3.23 13.91 4.39
CA LYS A 149 -3.88 13.93 5.72
C LYS A 149 -5.36 14.28 5.69
N ASN A 150 -5.83 14.82 4.56
CA ASN A 150 -7.24 15.14 4.34
C ASN A 150 -7.90 13.99 3.57
N PRO A 151 -9.12 13.58 3.96
CA PRO A 151 -9.79 12.48 3.29
C PRO A 151 -10.06 12.83 1.82
N VAL A 152 -9.67 11.93 0.93
CA VAL A 152 -10.02 11.95 -0.49
C VAL A 152 -11.13 10.95 -0.70
N GLU A 153 -12.18 11.32 -1.43
CA GLU A 153 -13.21 10.38 -1.81
C GLU A 153 -12.65 9.43 -2.88
N LEU A 154 -12.58 8.15 -2.54
CA LEU A 154 -12.01 7.12 -3.39
C LEU A 154 -13.03 6.02 -3.70
N THR A 155 -12.85 5.36 -4.83
CA THR A 155 -13.66 4.19 -5.19
C THR A 155 -12.77 3.17 -5.88
N ALA A 156 -12.84 1.91 -5.45
CA ALA A 156 -12.21 0.83 -6.17
C ALA A 156 -13.04 0.46 -7.40
N VAL A 157 -12.40 0.39 -8.57
CA VAL A 157 -13.05 0.18 -9.86
C VAL A 157 -12.34 -0.93 -10.63
N LEU A 158 -13.12 -1.86 -11.20
CA LEU A 158 -12.65 -2.77 -12.23
C LEU A 158 -12.67 -2.04 -13.58
N VAL A 159 -11.51 -1.50 -13.95
CA VAL A 159 -11.26 -0.68 -15.12
C VAL A 159 -11.23 -1.54 -16.38
N TYR A 160 -11.90 -1.09 -17.45
CA TYR A 160 -11.82 -1.65 -18.80
C TYR A 160 -11.35 -0.63 -19.86
N GLU A 161 -11.20 0.65 -19.49
CA GLU A 161 -10.83 1.74 -20.41
C GLU A 161 -9.94 2.78 -19.70
N VAL A 162 -8.92 3.26 -20.40
CA VAL A 162 -7.98 4.30 -19.95
C VAL A 162 -7.90 5.38 -21.02
N ASN A 163 -8.14 6.64 -20.63
CA ASN A 163 -8.15 7.81 -21.52
C ASN A 163 -9.05 7.67 -22.76
N GLY A 164 -10.16 6.94 -22.66
CA GLY A 164 -11.09 6.74 -23.78
C GLY A 164 -10.79 5.50 -24.63
N GLU A 165 -9.68 4.81 -24.37
CA GLU A 165 -9.22 3.66 -25.16
C GLU A 165 -9.26 2.36 -24.34
N PRO A 166 -9.47 1.20 -24.98
CA PRO A 166 -9.35 -0.10 -24.30
C PRO A 166 -7.95 -0.29 -23.70
N LEU A 167 -7.88 -1.08 -22.63
CA LEU A 167 -6.61 -1.50 -22.03
C LEU A 167 -5.74 -2.28 -23.03
N ASP A 168 -4.41 -2.19 -22.87
CA ASP A 168 -3.47 -3.06 -23.56
C ASP A 168 -3.57 -4.46 -22.95
N ALA A 169 -4.20 -5.39 -23.66
CA ALA A 169 -4.43 -6.75 -23.17
C ALA A 169 -3.13 -7.49 -22.80
N ALA A 170 -2.00 -7.18 -23.46
CA ALA A 170 -0.73 -7.82 -23.15
C ALA A 170 -0.05 -7.24 -21.91
N GLN A 171 -0.24 -5.94 -21.63
CA GLN A 171 0.44 -5.25 -20.52
C GLN A 171 -0.41 -5.09 -19.26
N ASP A 172 -1.73 -5.04 -19.42
CA ASP A 172 -2.69 -4.68 -18.37
C ASP A 172 -3.85 -5.67 -18.24
N GLY A 173 -4.06 -6.51 -19.26
CA GLY A 173 -5.20 -7.41 -19.35
C GLY A 173 -6.42 -6.73 -19.97
N THR A 174 -7.51 -7.49 -20.09
CA THR A 174 -8.78 -6.94 -20.59
C THR A 174 -9.48 -6.07 -19.55
N VAL A 175 -9.21 -6.33 -18.27
CA VAL A 175 -9.63 -5.54 -17.11
C VAL A 175 -8.55 -5.51 -16.04
N ARG A 176 -8.55 -4.46 -15.21
CA ARG A 176 -7.63 -4.28 -14.06
C ARG A 176 -8.29 -3.50 -12.94
N ILE A 177 -7.70 -3.48 -11.74
CA ILE A 177 -8.14 -2.59 -10.67
C ILE A 177 -7.52 -1.20 -10.80
N GLY A 178 -8.33 -0.17 -10.55
CA GLY A 178 -7.88 1.19 -10.27
C GLY A 178 -8.64 1.78 -9.09
N ILE A 179 -7.95 2.52 -8.23
CA ILE A 179 -8.58 3.31 -7.16
C ILE A 179 -8.74 4.74 -7.65
N VAL A 180 -9.98 5.17 -7.85
CA VAL A 180 -10.30 6.42 -8.54
C VAL A 180 -10.72 7.52 -7.57
N SER A 181 -10.31 8.74 -7.87
CA SER A 181 -10.88 9.99 -7.34
C SER A 181 -11.55 10.77 -8.47
N ALA A 182 -12.47 11.68 -8.15
CA ALA A 182 -13.00 12.63 -9.13
C ALA A 182 -11.93 13.63 -9.62
N GLU A 183 -10.86 13.83 -8.85
CA GLU A 183 -9.78 14.78 -9.12
C GLU A 183 -8.43 14.08 -9.36
N LEU A 184 -7.51 14.78 -10.04
CA LEU A 184 -6.14 14.33 -10.35
C LEU A 184 -5.16 14.46 -9.16
N ASN A 185 -5.68 14.57 -7.94
CA ASN A 185 -4.97 15.04 -6.76
C ASN A 185 -4.42 13.92 -5.85
N GLN A 186 -4.53 12.66 -6.27
CA GLN A 186 -4.15 11.52 -5.44
C GLN A 186 -3.58 10.36 -6.25
N VAL A 187 -2.65 9.63 -5.65
CA VAL A 187 -2.30 8.25 -6.02
C VAL A 187 -2.51 7.33 -4.82
N THR A 188 -2.76 6.06 -5.08
CA THR A 188 -2.82 5.02 -4.03
C THR A 188 -1.64 4.07 -4.15
N GLU A 189 -1.44 3.17 -3.20
CA GLU A 189 -0.37 2.18 -3.29
C GLU A 189 -0.56 1.23 -4.47
N GLY A 190 0.55 0.90 -5.13
CA GLY A 190 0.53 0.13 -6.37
C GLY A 190 0.02 -1.30 -6.22
N HIS A 191 0.08 -1.88 -5.02
CA HIS A 191 -0.43 -3.22 -4.76
C HIS A 191 -1.94 -3.32 -5.02
N TRP A 192 -2.70 -2.23 -4.82
CA TRP A 192 -4.13 -2.19 -5.13
C TRP A 192 -4.44 -2.30 -6.62
N SER A 193 -3.50 -1.96 -7.50
CA SER A 193 -3.75 -1.89 -8.95
C SER A 193 -3.46 -3.20 -9.66
N VAL A 194 -4.17 -4.25 -9.25
CA VAL A 194 -4.09 -5.61 -9.80
C VAL A 194 -4.39 -5.61 -11.31
N LYS A 195 -3.46 -6.13 -12.11
CA LYS A 195 -3.62 -6.29 -13.56
C LYS A 195 -4.11 -7.69 -13.91
N TRP A 196 -4.63 -7.87 -15.13
CA TRP A 196 -5.10 -9.18 -15.62
C TRP A 196 -6.09 -9.86 -14.66
N VAL A 197 -6.97 -9.06 -14.04
CA VAL A 197 -7.98 -9.61 -13.13
C VAL A 197 -8.94 -10.46 -13.95
N ASN A 198 -9.09 -11.72 -13.58
CA ASN A 198 -10.04 -12.63 -14.23
C ASN A 198 -11.08 -13.19 -13.25
N LYS A 199 -10.87 -12.96 -11.95
CA LYS A 199 -11.70 -13.56 -10.91
C LYS A 199 -11.76 -12.69 -9.66
N PHE A 200 -12.95 -12.59 -9.09
CA PHE A 200 -13.17 -12.17 -7.71
C PHE A 200 -13.67 -13.35 -6.88
N VAL A 201 -13.17 -13.45 -5.64
CA VAL A 201 -13.64 -14.45 -4.67
C VAL A 201 -14.07 -13.74 -3.40
N VAL A 202 -15.29 -14.00 -2.92
CA VAL A 202 -15.72 -13.52 -1.61
C VAL A 202 -14.93 -14.27 -0.53
N LYS A 203 -14.24 -13.53 0.33
CA LYS A 203 -13.45 -14.07 1.43
C LYS A 203 -14.01 -13.59 2.76
N ASN A 204 -14.04 -14.47 3.75
CA ASN A 204 -14.20 -14.07 5.15
C ASN A 204 -12.83 -13.65 5.67
N LEU A 205 -12.71 -12.40 6.11
CA LEU A 205 -11.45 -11.77 6.53
C LEU A 205 -11.32 -11.67 8.05
N GLY A 206 -12.41 -11.86 8.78
CA GLY A 206 -12.49 -11.43 10.17
C GLY A 206 -12.52 -9.90 10.29
N ALA A 207 -12.10 -9.37 11.43
CA ALA A 207 -12.08 -7.93 11.68
C ALA A 207 -10.85 -7.26 11.01
N GLU A 208 -10.94 -5.98 10.64
CA GLU A 208 -9.77 -5.23 10.20
C GLU A 208 -8.74 -5.05 11.34
N TRP A 209 -7.46 -4.98 10.98
CA TRP A 209 -6.36 -4.90 11.93
C TRP A 209 -5.13 -4.17 11.37
N THR A 210 -4.29 -3.69 12.29
CA THR A 210 -3.01 -3.04 12.01
C THR A 210 -1.93 -3.66 12.89
N LEU A 211 -0.75 -3.90 12.31
CA LEU A 211 0.46 -4.35 12.98
C LEU A 211 1.40 -3.14 13.16
N ASP A 212 1.75 -2.81 14.40
CA ASP A 212 2.73 -1.77 14.67
C ASP A 212 4.15 -2.35 14.59
N VAL A 213 4.93 -1.90 13.60
CA VAL A 213 6.34 -2.30 13.45
C VAL A 213 7.22 -1.10 13.80
N THR A 214 8.05 -1.26 14.83
CA THR A 214 8.85 -0.17 15.41
C THR A 214 10.30 -0.57 15.53
N GLY A 215 11.21 0.34 15.19
CA GLY A 215 12.65 0.16 15.24
C GLY A 215 13.37 1.51 15.15
N ALA A 216 14.40 1.59 14.32
CA ALA A 216 15.03 2.86 13.97
C ALA A 216 14.00 3.82 13.34
N ILE A 217 13.11 3.30 12.49
CA ILE A 217 11.89 4.00 12.04
C ILE A 217 10.65 3.27 12.54
N SER A 218 9.46 3.85 12.37
CA SER A 218 8.20 3.20 12.78
C SER A 218 7.20 3.26 11.64
N THR A 219 6.53 2.15 11.38
CA THR A 219 5.56 2.04 10.30
C THR A 219 4.43 1.12 10.72
N PRO A 220 3.20 1.63 10.93
CA PRO A 220 2.03 0.77 11.04
C PRO A 220 1.77 0.11 9.69
N MET A 221 1.51 -1.20 9.70
CA MET A 221 1.17 -1.97 8.51
C MET A 221 -0.25 -2.50 8.67
N ASP A 222 -1.15 -2.11 7.78
CA ASP A 222 -2.51 -2.65 7.76
C ASP A 222 -2.54 -4.10 7.24
N ARG A 223 -3.70 -4.75 7.39
CA ARG A 223 -3.93 -6.12 6.90
C ARG A 223 -3.46 -6.31 5.46
N ALA A 224 -3.85 -5.39 4.58
CA ALA A 224 -3.56 -5.49 3.16
C ALA A 224 -2.07 -5.35 2.82
N THR A 225 -1.37 -4.48 3.54
CA THR A 225 0.09 -4.33 3.42
C THR A 225 0.79 -5.64 3.78
N VAL A 226 0.38 -6.28 4.87
CA VAL A 226 0.94 -7.56 5.31
C VAL A 226 0.61 -8.69 4.33
N GLU A 227 -0.64 -8.80 3.88
CA GLU A 227 -1.06 -9.80 2.90
C GLU A 227 -0.36 -9.61 1.55
N SER A 228 -0.22 -8.37 1.07
CA SER A 228 0.51 -8.06 -0.17
C SER A 228 1.98 -8.42 -0.06
N CYS A 229 2.60 -8.17 1.10
CA CYS A 229 3.97 -8.60 1.38
C CYS A 229 4.08 -10.13 1.35
N GLY A 230 3.08 -10.82 1.92
CA GLY A 230 2.97 -12.27 1.98
C GLY A 230 2.54 -12.98 0.69
N ALA A 231 2.30 -12.25 -0.40
CA ALA A 231 1.93 -12.89 -1.65
C ALA A 231 3.10 -13.71 -2.23
N THR A 232 2.80 -14.83 -2.89
CA THR A 232 3.79 -15.84 -3.35
C THR A 232 4.88 -15.26 -4.27
N GLN A 233 4.50 -14.29 -5.10
CA GLN A 233 5.38 -13.56 -6.03
C GLN A 233 6.21 -12.46 -5.36
N CYS A 234 6.00 -12.21 -4.07
CA CYS A 234 6.69 -11.19 -3.28
C CYS A 234 7.54 -11.87 -2.18
N HIS A 235 7.06 -11.91 -0.94
CA HIS A 235 7.79 -12.44 0.20
C HIS A 235 7.04 -13.57 0.94
N GLY A 236 5.95 -14.06 0.36
CA GLY A 236 5.18 -15.17 0.90
C GLY A 236 6.00 -16.42 1.17
N SER A 237 5.79 -17.01 2.34
CA SER A 237 6.36 -18.29 2.74
C SER A 237 5.31 -19.11 3.48
N SER A 238 5.44 -20.43 3.41
CA SER A 238 4.56 -21.34 4.16
C SER A 238 5.35 -22.30 5.05
N TRP A 239 4.70 -22.76 6.11
CA TRP A 239 5.21 -23.76 7.03
C TRP A 239 4.10 -24.72 7.43
N THR A 240 4.35 -26.02 7.32
CA THR A 240 3.42 -27.07 7.76
C THR A 240 3.77 -27.56 9.16
N ASP A 241 2.79 -27.57 10.05
CA ASP A 241 2.98 -28.01 11.45
C ASP A 241 2.87 -29.53 11.65
N ASP A 242 3.04 -29.98 12.90
CA ASP A 242 2.96 -31.41 13.28
C ASP A 242 1.54 -32.00 13.17
N LYS A 243 0.53 -31.17 12.88
CA LYS A 243 -0.86 -31.55 12.64
C LYS A 243 -1.24 -31.46 11.16
N SER A 244 -0.28 -31.23 10.27
CA SER A 244 -0.52 -31.05 8.84
C SER A 244 -1.39 -29.83 8.52
N GLN A 245 -1.35 -28.80 9.36
CA GLN A 245 -1.91 -27.49 9.02
C GLN A 245 -0.84 -26.69 8.27
N GLU A 246 -1.21 -26.11 7.14
CA GLU A 246 -0.35 -25.19 6.40
C GLU A 246 -0.58 -23.76 6.87
N TRP A 247 0.49 -23.11 7.33
CA TRP A 247 0.49 -21.73 7.78
C TRP A 247 1.19 -20.86 6.74
N VAL A 248 0.56 -19.76 6.34
CA VAL A 248 1.09 -18.84 5.31
C VAL A 248 1.32 -17.47 5.92
N GLY A 249 2.48 -16.87 5.61
CA GLY A 249 2.93 -15.63 6.21
C GLY A 249 4.15 -15.02 5.55
N VAL A 250 4.68 -13.99 6.20
CA VAL A 250 5.92 -13.31 5.81
C VAL A 250 7.03 -13.66 6.81
N PRO A 251 8.25 -13.99 6.36
CA PRO A 251 9.40 -14.15 7.26
C PRO A 251 9.62 -12.94 8.19
N LEU A 252 9.79 -13.19 9.49
CA LEU A 252 9.90 -12.14 10.52
C LEU A 252 10.99 -11.11 10.21
N TRP A 253 12.11 -11.55 9.62
CA TRP A 253 13.25 -10.68 9.32
C TRP A 253 12.93 -9.58 8.31
N LEU A 254 11.89 -9.73 7.48
CA LEU A 254 11.48 -8.70 6.54
C LEU A 254 10.77 -7.54 7.23
N PHE A 255 9.93 -7.81 8.25
CA PHE A 255 9.37 -6.75 9.08
C PHE A 255 10.45 -6.01 9.85
N VAL A 256 11.45 -6.73 10.37
CA VAL A 256 12.60 -6.13 11.04
C VAL A 256 13.38 -5.23 10.07
N GLY A 257 13.67 -5.72 8.86
CA GLY A 257 14.38 -4.95 7.84
C GLY A 257 13.61 -3.74 7.32
N ALA A 258 12.28 -3.74 7.42
CA ALA A 258 11.48 -2.58 7.05
C ALA A 258 11.66 -1.40 8.02
N VAL A 259 12.23 -1.62 9.21
CA VAL A 259 12.35 -0.60 10.26
C VAL A 259 13.72 -0.50 10.93
N ASP A 260 14.72 -1.29 10.49
CA ASP A 260 16.04 -1.30 11.13
C ASP A 260 16.94 -0.13 10.70
N ASP A 261 16.67 0.51 9.56
CA ASP A 261 17.24 1.79 9.14
C ASP A 261 16.29 2.62 8.22
N ASN A 262 16.81 3.61 7.50
CA ASN A 262 16.04 4.46 6.59
C ASN A 262 15.66 3.78 5.25
N ILE A 263 16.11 2.54 5.01
CA ILE A 263 15.91 1.79 3.76
C ILE A 263 14.81 0.74 3.99
N ALA A 264 13.56 1.19 4.06
CA ALA A 264 12.43 0.30 4.36
C ALA A 264 12.18 -0.79 3.30
N HIS A 265 12.48 -0.52 2.02
CA HIS A 265 12.10 -1.43 0.91
C HIS A 265 12.96 -1.27 -0.36
N GLU A 266 14.23 -0.86 -0.24
CA GLU A 266 15.19 -0.83 -1.37
C GLU A 266 16.34 -1.83 -1.16
N GLY A 267 16.78 -2.47 -2.24
CA GLY A 267 17.88 -3.43 -2.18
C GLY A 267 17.63 -4.57 -1.18
N PRO A 268 18.56 -4.88 -0.26
CA PRO A 268 18.38 -5.95 0.71
C PRO A 268 17.38 -5.64 1.84
N ALA A 269 16.98 -4.37 2.00
CA ALA A 269 16.21 -3.72 3.09
C ALA A 269 16.73 -4.01 4.51
N PHE A 270 16.88 -5.27 4.87
CA PHE A 270 17.47 -5.74 6.12
C PHE A 270 18.96 -5.37 6.25
N ASN A 271 19.29 -4.65 7.32
CA ASN A 271 20.64 -4.21 7.63
C ASN A 271 21.44 -5.26 8.41
N GLU A 272 22.26 -6.01 7.67
CA GLU A 272 23.09 -7.09 8.23
C GLU A 272 24.18 -6.59 9.19
N GLU A 273 24.66 -5.35 9.02
CA GLU A 273 25.66 -4.75 9.92
C GLU A 273 25.06 -4.44 11.29
N LEU A 274 23.85 -3.84 11.32
CA LEU A 274 23.11 -3.61 12.55
C LEU A 274 22.72 -4.93 13.22
N ALA A 275 22.27 -5.92 12.44
CA ALA A 275 21.95 -7.24 12.97
C ALA A 275 23.18 -7.95 13.57
N ALA A 276 24.35 -7.79 12.95
CA ALA A 276 25.62 -8.32 13.45
C ALA A 276 26.14 -7.56 14.69
N ALA A 277 25.86 -6.26 14.80
CA ALA A 277 26.13 -5.47 16.00
C ALA A 277 25.25 -5.90 17.19
N GLY A 278 24.05 -6.41 16.89
CA GLY A 278 23.15 -7.05 17.83
C GLY A 278 22.11 -6.09 18.40
N TYR A 279 20.84 -6.46 18.22
CA TYR A 279 19.68 -5.83 18.84
C TYR A 279 18.65 -6.91 19.21
N SER A 280 17.70 -6.58 20.07
CA SER A 280 16.56 -7.45 20.39
C SER A 280 15.42 -7.25 19.40
N VAL A 281 14.62 -8.29 19.18
CA VAL A 281 13.36 -8.23 18.45
C VAL A 281 12.28 -8.82 19.35
N ASP A 282 11.35 -8.00 19.82
CA ASP A 282 10.22 -8.43 20.63
C ASP A 282 8.96 -8.52 19.75
N VAL A 283 8.33 -9.70 19.75
CA VAL A 283 7.03 -9.93 19.12
C VAL A 283 5.99 -9.94 20.24
N VAL A 284 5.05 -8.99 20.20
CA VAL A 284 4.13 -8.70 21.31
C VAL A 284 2.68 -8.90 20.89
N ALA A 285 1.96 -9.67 21.69
CA ALA A 285 0.53 -9.91 21.54
C ALA A 285 -0.31 -8.82 22.21
N SER A 286 -1.54 -8.63 21.74
CA SER A 286 -2.50 -7.68 22.30
C SER A 286 -2.90 -7.97 23.75
N ASP A 287 -2.71 -9.20 24.23
CA ASP A 287 -2.94 -9.61 25.61
C ASP A 287 -1.72 -9.36 26.54
N GLY A 288 -0.62 -8.84 25.98
CA GLY A 288 0.62 -8.54 26.67
C GLY A 288 1.62 -9.70 26.72
N TYR A 289 1.32 -10.87 26.16
CA TYR A 289 2.31 -11.93 25.97
C TYR A 289 3.38 -11.52 24.96
N SER A 290 4.64 -11.89 25.17
CA SER A 290 5.71 -11.59 24.22
C SER A 290 6.77 -12.69 24.13
N ALA A 291 7.44 -12.74 22.98
CA ALA A 291 8.65 -13.51 22.76
C ALA A 291 9.76 -12.60 22.24
N ALA A 292 10.94 -12.73 22.83
CA ALA A 292 12.12 -11.92 22.50
C ALA A 292 13.16 -12.77 21.76
N PHE A 293 13.75 -12.20 20.71
CA PHE A 293 14.77 -12.84 19.88
C PHE A 293 15.99 -11.94 19.74
N ASP A 294 17.18 -12.54 19.64
CA ASP A 294 18.37 -11.82 19.21
C ASP A 294 18.37 -11.66 17.68
N ALA A 295 18.83 -10.52 17.18
CA ALA A 295 18.94 -10.23 15.74
C ALA A 295 19.63 -11.35 14.95
N ALA A 296 20.66 -11.98 15.53
CA ALA A 296 21.39 -13.07 14.91
C ALA A 296 20.53 -14.31 14.60
N ARG A 297 19.49 -14.59 15.39
CA ARG A 297 18.55 -15.70 15.17
C ARG A 297 17.56 -15.40 14.06
N ILE A 298 17.21 -14.12 13.90
CA ILE A 298 16.24 -13.65 12.92
C ILE A 298 16.90 -13.42 11.55
N SER A 299 18.17 -13.03 11.53
CA SER A 299 18.92 -12.68 10.31
C SER A 299 18.71 -13.69 9.16
N ARG A 300 18.01 -13.24 8.11
CA ARG A 300 17.65 -14.00 6.89
C ARG A 300 16.98 -15.35 7.17
N ASN A 301 16.32 -15.50 8.32
CA ASN A 301 15.71 -16.77 8.72
C ASN A 301 14.28 -16.91 8.19
N ASN A 302 14.12 -17.65 7.10
CA ASN A 302 12.80 -17.94 6.49
C ASN A 302 12.00 -18.99 7.26
N ASN A 303 12.54 -19.59 8.33
CA ASN A 303 11.84 -20.59 9.14
C ASN A 303 11.07 -19.98 10.31
N ILE A 304 11.01 -18.65 10.43
CA ILE A 304 10.23 -17.92 11.43
C ILE A 304 9.31 -16.98 10.68
N LEU A 305 8.02 -17.28 10.69
CA LEU A 305 6.99 -16.59 9.91
C LEU A 305 6.03 -15.85 10.83
N VAL A 306 5.63 -14.65 10.43
CA VAL A 306 4.43 -13.97 10.93
C VAL A 306 3.30 -14.37 9.99
N ALA A 307 2.52 -15.37 10.39
CA ALA A 307 1.42 -15.94 9.61
C ALA A 307 0.13 -15.14 9.80
N TYR A 308 -0.60 -14.96 8.70
CA TYR A 308 -1.94 -14.36 8.66
C TYR A 308 -3.00 -15.35 8.13
N GLN A 309 -2.58 -16.52 7.65
CA GLN A 309 -3.47 -17.57 7.12
C GLN A 309 -3.10 -18.96 7.64
N VAL A 310 -4.12 -19.82 7.75
CA VAL A 310 -3.95 -21.26 8.00
C VAL A 310 -4.95 -22.05 7.15
N ASN A 311 -4.46 -23.04 6.40
CA ASN A 311 -5.25 -23.86 5.47
C ASN A 311 -6.15 -23.01 4.54
N ASP A 312 -5.57 -22.00 3.89
CA ASP A 312 -6.23 -21.04 2.98
C ASP A 312 -7.36 -20.19 3.61
N GLY A 313 -7.50 -20.23 4.93
CA GLY A 313 -8.50 -19.47 5.69
C GLY A 313 -7.89 -18.51 6.70
N ALA A 314 -8.74 -17.65 7.26
CA ALA A 314 -8.38 -16.77 8.36
C ALA A 314 -7.91 -17.57 9.59
N LEU A 315 -7.09 -16.93 10.44
CA LEU A 315 -6.65 -17.54 11.68
C LEU A 315 -7.83 -17.76 12.66
N PRO A 316 -7.82 -18.84 13.45
CA PRO A 316 -8.70 -18.98 14.61
C PRO A 316 -8.58 -17.78 15.55
N GLU A 317 -9.69 -17.42 16.24
CA GLU A 317 -9.78 -16.26 17.13
C GLU A 317 -8.65 -16.20 18.19
N GLU A 318 -8.21 -17.36 18.70
CA GLU A 318 -7.11 -17.45 19.66
C GLU A 318 -5.73 -17.03 19.12
N PHE A 319 -5.57 -16.91 17.80
CA PHE A 319 -4.34 -16.49 17.14
C PHE A 319 -4.52 -15.24 16.28
N PHE A 320 -5.75 -14.87 15.93
CA PHE A 320 -6.08 -13.71 15.11
C PHE A 320 -5.60 -12.39 15.76
N PRO A 321 -5.08 -11.41 15.01
CA PRO A 321 -4.98 -11.38 13.55
C PRO A 321 -3.73 -12.07 12.97
N LEU A 322 -2.68 -12.23 13.78
CA LEU A 322 -1.37 -12.68 13.34
C LEU A 322 -0.75 -13.66 14.33
N ARG A 323 -0.02 -14.65 13.80
CA ARG A 323 0.64 -15.68 14.60
C ARG A 323 2.10 -15.90 14.19
N LEU A 324 2.99 -15.92 15.16
CA LEU A 324 4.36 -16.37 14.97
C LEU A 324 4.39 -17.90 14.89
N VAL A 325 4.92 -18.44 13.80
CA VAL A 325 5.02 -19.87 13.53
C VAL A 325 6.36 -20.18 12.88
N GLY A 326 6.78 -21.45 12.88
CA GLY A 326 8.06 -21.80 12.29
C GLY A 326 8.76 -23.02 12.89
N ALA A 327 9.63 -23.64 12.07
CA ALA A 327 10.42 -24.80 12.48
C ALA A 327 11.53 -24.45 13.48
N ASP A 328 11.98 -23.19 13.48
CA ASP A 328 13.05 -22.71 14.37
C ASP A 328 12.49 -22.10 15.67
N LEU A 329 11.20 -22.30 15.97
CA LEU A 329 10.55 -21.83 17.19
C LEU A 329 10.24 -22.99 18.15
N SER A 330 10.41 -22.73 19.44
CA SER A 330 9.76 -23.54 20.47
C SER A 330 8.28 -23.20 20.56
N LYS A 331 7.46 -24.11 21.11
CA LYS A 331 6.00 -23.90 21.25
C LYS A 331 5.63 -22.65 22.07
N LYS A 332 6.51 -22.20 22.98
CA LYS A 332 6.28 -20.99 23.78
C LYS A 332 6.58 -19.71 23.00
N GLU A 333 7.39 -19.78 21.95
CA GLU A 333 7.74 -18.62 21.13
C GLU A 333 6.73 -18.37 20.02
N MET A 334 5.79 -19.30 19.77
CA MET A 334 4.74 -19.16 18.77
C MET A 334 3.59 -18.27 19.26
N VAL A 335 3.86 -16.97 19.38
CA VAL A 335 2.95 -15.91 19.82
C VAL A 335 1.73 -15.84 18.89
N GLY A 336 0.51 -15.84 19.43
CA GLY A 336 -0.71 -15.50 18.69
C GLY A 336 -1.17 -14.09 19.04
N MET A 337 -2.17 -13.56 18.32
CA MET A 337 -2.73 -12.22 18.56
C MET A 337 -1.67 -11.10 18.49
N ILE A 338 -0.69 -11.26 17.60
CA ILE A 338 0.41 -10.28 17.47
C ILE A 338 -0.18 -8.93 17.09
N ALA A 339 0.19 -7.90 17.85
CA ALA A 339 -0.17 -6.51 17.62
C ALA A 339 1.06 -5.64 17.33
N GLU A 340 2.23 -5.99 17.87
CA GLU A 340 3.43 -5.16 17.76
C GLU A 340 4.68 -6.02 17.49
N ILE A 341 5.59 -5.50 16.67
CA ILE A 341 6.98 -5.96 16.52
C ILE A 341 7.90 -4.80 16.91
N LYS A 342 8.78 -5.02 17.87
CA LYS A 342 9.72 -4.01 18.38
C LYS A 342 11.15 -4.44 18.15
N VAL A 343 11.87 -3.67 17.34
CA VAL A 343 13.29 -3.81 17.09
C VAL A 343 14.02 -2.87 18.05
N GLY A 344 14.88 -3.41 18.90
CA GLY A 344 15.61 -2.71 19.96
C GLY A 344 16.73 -1.82 19.44
N LEU A 345 16.40 -0.94 18.50
CA LEU A 345 17.27 0.09 17.94
C LEU A 345 16.79 1.44 18.44
N GLU A 346 17.73 2.35 18.69
CA GLU A 346 17.40 3.74 18.95
C GLU A 346 16.72 4.30 17.70
N PRO A 347 15.58 5.01 17.84
CA PRO A 347 14.98 5.69 16.71
C PRO A 347 16.03 6.57 16.05
N ILE A 348 16.30 6.33 14.77
CA ILE A 348 17.02 7.34 14.02
C ILE A 348 16.10 8.54 14.02
N ALA A 349 16.64 9.70 14.40
CA ALA A 349 15.94 10.94 14.13
C ALA A 349 15.54 10.83 12.67
N ALA A 350 14.23 10.88 12.40
CA ALA A 350 13.76 10.92 11.03
C ALA A 350 14.66 11.92 10.31
N ALA A 351 15.01 11.68 9.06
CA ALA A 351 15.44 12.77 8.22
C ALA A 351 14.24 13.72 7.98
N THR A 352 13.58 14.19 9.04
CA THR A 352 13.30 15.60 9.18
C THR A 352 14.63 16.30 8.95
N GLU A 353 14.77 16.97 7.81
CA GLU A 353 15.45 18.27 7.83
C GLU A 353 15.17 18.91 9.18
N GLU A 354 16.21 19.27 9.93
CA GLU A 354 16.12 19.77 11.29
C GLU A 354 14.91 20.69 11.44
N ALA A 355 13.81 20.09 11.90
CA ALA A 355 12.69 20.80 12.46
C ALA A 355 13.22 21.28 13.80
N THR A 356 13.99 22.36 13.74
CA THR A 356 14.14 23.26 14.86
C THR A 356 12.73 23.57 15.28
N GLU A 357 12.41 23.13 16.48
CA GLU A 357 11.18 23.35 17.20
C GLU A 357 10.94 24.87 17.30
N ALA A 358 10.38 25.44 16.23
CA ALA A 358 9.81 26.76 16.19
C ALA A 358 8.30 26.55 16.22
N ALA A 359 7.75 26.80 17.41
CA ALA A 359 6.34 26.92 17.77
C ALA A 359 5.34 26.75 16.61
N SER A 360 4.43 25.79 16.77
CA SER A 360 3.20 25.66 15.98
C SER A 360 2.59 27.02 15.64
N ALA A 361 2.81 27.48 14.41
CA ALA A 361 2.01 28.53 13.81
C ALA A 361 0.81 27.82 13.17
N GLY A 362 -0.40 28.11 13.65
CA GLY A 362 -1.63 27.54 13.12
C GLY A 362 -1.76 27.72 11.60
N GLU A 363 -2.57 26.87 10.96
CA GLU A 363 -2.85 26.89 9.52
C GLU A 363 -2.84 28.30 8.93
N VAL A 364 -1.77 28.59 8.22
CA VAL A 364 -1.59 29.85 7.53
C VAL A 364 -2.22 29.70 6.16
N THR A 365 -3.34 30.37 5.91
CA THR A 365 -4.11 30.28 4.65
C THR A 365 -3.89 31.51 3.77
N GLY A 366 -3.73 31.33 2.46
CA GLY A 366 -3.62 32.44 1.49
C GLY A 366 -3.34 31.93 0.07
N SER A 367 -3.47 32.81 -0.93
CA SER A 367 -3.06 32.54 -2.32
C SER A 367 -1.54 32.34 -2.44
N LEU A 368 -0.77 32.96 -1.53
CA LEU A 368 0.64 32.66 -1.28
C LEU A 368 0.85 32.48 0.23
N VAL A 369 1.60 31.45 0.62
CA VAL A 369 2.02 31.26 2.03
C VAL A 369 3.54 31.33 2.18
N VAL A 370 3.99 31.98 3.26
CA VAL A 370 5.40 32.02 3.69
C VAL A 370 5.51 31.30 5.02
N THR A 371 6.31 30.23 5.05
CA THR A 371 6.37 29.26 6.15
C THR A 371 7.82 28.83 6.44
N GLY A 372 8.02 27.89 7.37
CA GLY A 372 9.33 27.38 7.76
C GLY A 372 10.00 28.22 8.85
N ALA A 373 11.32 28.40 8.74
CA ALA A 373 12.21 29.15 9.62
C ALA A 373 11.93 30.68 9.61
N ALA A 374 10.74 31.06 10.05
CA ALA A 374 10.21 32.42 10.08
C ALA A 374 9.51 32.69 11.42
N THR A 375 9.79 33.83 12.03
CA THR A 375 9.21 34.23 13.32
C THR A 375 7.70 34.52 13.24
N GLN A 376 7.20 34.84 12.04
CA GLN A 376 5.80 35.05 11.74
C GLN A 376 5.44 34.39 10.41
N PRO A 377 5.03 33.11 10.40
CA PRO A 377 4.45 32.49 9.22
C PRO A 377 3.20 33.26 8.77
N MET A 378 3.07 33.52 7.47
CA MET A 378 2.06 34.43 6.92
C MET A 378 1.43 33.92 5.64
N GLY A 379 0.13 34.18 5.51
CA GLY A 379 -0.68 33.85 4.35
C GLY A 379 -1.15 35.15 3.74
N PHE A 380 -0.97 35.28 2.43
CA PHE A 380 -1.29 36.48 1.70
C PHE A 380 -2.37 36.18 0.67
N MET A 381 -3.44 36.97 0.70
CA MET A 381 -4.34 37.07 -0.44
C MET A 381 -3.75 38.03 -1.47
N GLU A 382 -4.03 37.83 -2.76
CA GLU A 382 -3.50 38.71 -3.81
C GLU A 382 -3.87 40.19 -3.58
N ALA A 383 -5.06 40.47 -3.05
CA ALA A 383 -5.50 41.82 -2.74
C ALA A 383 -4.56 42.54 -1.75
N ASP A 384 -4.04 41.80 -0.75
CA ASP A 384 -3.11 42.34 0.24
C ASP A 384 -1.73 42.58 -0.37
N LEU A 385 -1.24 41.65 -1.21
CA LEU A 385 0.02 41.80 -1.93
C LEU A 385 0.00 43.01 -2.86
N ARG A 386 -1.12 43.26 -3.56
CA ARG A 386 -1.29 44.44 -4.42
C ARG A 386 -1.43 45.75 -3.63
N ALA A 387 -1.75 45.67 -2.34
CA ALA A 387 -1.77 46.83 -1.45
C ALA A 387 -0.39 47.15 -0.84
N MET A 388 0.60 46.25 -0.99
CA MET A 388 2.00 46.50 -0.62
C MET A 388 2.70 47.40 -1.63
N GLU A 389 3.99 47.70 -1.40
CA GLU A 389 4.82 48.37 -2.40
C GLU A 389 5.05 47.44 -3.61
N VAL A 390 4.36 47.75 -4.70
CA VAL A 390 4.50 47.05 -5.98
C VAL A 390 5.60 47.70 -6.80
N LEU A 391 6.55 46.88 -7.25
CA LEU A 391 7.68 47.27 -8.07
C LEU A 391 7.42 46.87 -9.52
N THR A 392 7.89 47.70 -10.46
CA THR A 392 7.99 47.36 -11.87
C THR A 392 9.45 47.34 -12.27
N ILE A 393 9.93 46.21 -12.78
CA ILE A 393 11.33 46.04 -13.22
C ILE A 393 11.38 45.49 -14.64
N THR A 394 12.45 45.81 -15.35
CA THR A 394 12.82 45.11 -16.58
C THR A 394 13.85 44.05 -16.24
N ALA A 395 13.59 42.78 -16.59
CA ALA A 395 14.49 41.66 -16.33
C ALA A 395 14.60 40.73 -17.53
N GLU A 396 15.70 39.98 -17.62
CA GLU A 396 15.95 39.01 -18.69
C GLU A 396 15.76 37.57 -18.18
N HIS A 397 14.71 36.90 -18.67
CA HIS A 397 14.47 35.50 -18.36
C HIS A 397 15.40 34.62 -19.23
N PRO A 398 16.17 33.66 -18.66
CA PRO A 398 17.21 32.93 -19.40
C PRO A 398 16.71 32.18 -20.65
N LYS A 399 15.42 31.81 -20.69
CA LYS A 399 14.78 31.14 -21.85
C LYS A 399 13.79 31.99 -22.65
N GLN A 400 13.33 33.13 -22.11
CA GLN A 400 12.21 33.90 -22.69
C GLN A 400 12.62 35.32 -23.10
N GLY A 401 13.87 35.71 -22.82
CA GLY A 401 14.40 37.03 -23.17
C GLY A 401 13.94 38.12 -22.20
N LYS A 402 14.15 39.38 -22.60
CA LYS A 402 13.82 40.56 -21.79
C LYS A 402 12.31 40.81 -21.74
N GLY A 403 11.82 41.15 -20.55
CA GLY A 403 10.45 41.58 -20.33
C GLY A 403 10.32 42.49 -19.12
N ASP A 404 9.18 43.17 -19.03
CA ASP A 404 8.80 43.95 -17.86
C ASP A 404 7.96 43.08 -16.92
N PHE A 405 8.23 43.21 -15.62
CA PHE A 405 7.60 42.43 -14.58
C PHE A 405 7.13 43.35 -13.46
N GLU A 406 5.92 43.09 -12.99
CA GLU A 406 5.30 43.80 -11.87
C GLU A 406 5.10 42.81 -10.71
N GLY A 407 5.40 43.22 -9.49
CA GLY A 407 5.31 42.34 -8.33
C GLY A 407 5.78 42.96 -7.03
N VAL A 408 5.73 42.18 -5.95
CA VAL A 408 6.23 42.57 -4.64
C VAL A 408 7.67 42.08 -4.47
N SER A 409 8.50 42.88 -3.80
CA SER A 409 9.87 42.48 -3.45
C SER A 409 9.88 41.19 -2.63
N LEU A 410 10.61 40.18 -3.10
CA LEU A 410 10.75 38.91 -2.38
C LEU A 410 11.47 39.12 -1.04
N ASN A 411 12.49 39.99 -1.00
CA ASN A 411 13.19 40.32 0.24
C ASN A 411 12.26 40.98 1.27
N ALA A 412 11.35 41.85 0.83
CA ALA A 412 10.37 42.48 1.71
C ALA A 412 9.38 41.48 2.29
N LEU A 413 8.93 40.49 1.52
CA LEU A 413 8.06 39.41 2.02
C LEU A 413 8.78 38.56 3.08
N LEU A 414 10.05 38.22 2.83
CA LEU A 414 10.87 37.46 3.77
C LEU A 414 11.20 38.27 5.04
N ASP A 415 11.43 39.58 4.93
CA ASP A 415 11.65 40.45 6.08
C ASP A 415 10.37 40.59 6.92
N LEU A 416 9.21 40.67 6.26
CA LEU A 416 7.91 40.75 6.95
C LEU A 416 7.58 39.44 7.68
N ALA A 417 7.92 38.28 7.10
CA ALA A 417 7.81 36.98 7.78
C ALA A 417 8.84 36.79 8.91
N GLY A 418 9.88 37.63 8.94
CA GLY A 418 10.93 37.62 9.94
C GLY A 418 11.73 36.32 9.92
N VAL A 419 12.43 36.04 8.82
CA VAL A 419 13.36 34.90 8.67
C VAL A 419 14.28 34.76 9.89
N THR A 420 14.33 33.57 10.48
CA THR A 420 15.15 33.30 11.68
C THR A 420 16.64 33.17 11.34
N GLU A 421 17.50 33.50 12.32
CA GLU A 421 18.94 33.31 12.20
C GLU A 421 19.27 31.82 12.01
N GLY A 422 20.12 31.50 11.03
CA GLY A 422 20.48 30.12 10.69
C GLY A 422 19.83 29.59 9.41
N ALA A 423 18.74 30.21 8.94
CA ALA A 423 18.14 29.85 7.66
C ALA A 423 19.10 30.13 6.49
N THR A 424 19.24 29.17 5.59
CA THR A 424 20.17 29.22 4.44
C THR A 424 19.47 29.10 3.09
N THR A 425 18.25 28.58 3.05
CA THR A 425 17.59 28.18 1.80
C THR A 425 16.13 28.64 1.76
N LEU A 426 15.65 28.97 0.57
CA LEU A 426 14.24 29.18 0.29
C LEU A 426 13.76 28.12 -0.70
N VAL A 427 12.76 27.35 -0.31
CA VAL A 427 12.05 26.44 -1.19
C VAL A 427 10.87 27.16 -1.79
N ILE A 428 10.79 27.17 -3.12
CA ILE A 428 9.74 27.84 -3.88
C ILE A 428 8.89 26.76 -4.53
N THR A 429 7.62 26.68 -4.18
CA THR A 429 6.70 25.63 -4.64
C THR A 429 5.57 26.21 -5.46
N ALA A 430 5.35 25.62 -6.64
CA ALA A 430 4.27 25.92 -7.56
C ALA A 430 3.00 25.11 -7.27
N SER A 431 1.86 25.53 -7.81
CA SER A 431 0.56 24.86 -7.62
C SER A 431 0.48 23.48 -8.29
N ASP A 432 1.41 23.17 -9.19
CA ASP A 432 1.55 21.85 -9.84
C ASP A 432 2.50 20.90 -9.07
N GLY A 433 2.99 21.32 -7.90
CA GLY A 433 3.89 20.55 -7.05
C GLY A 433 5.37 20.67 -7.44
N TYR A 434 5.72 21.40 -8.50
CA TYR A 434 7.12 21.67 -8.81
C TYR A 434 7.74 22.54 -7.71
N SER A 435 8.88 22.10 -7.16
CA SER A 435 9.65 22.88 -6.19
C SER A 435 11.10 23.07 -6.63
N VAL A 436 11.69 24.17 -6.20
CA VAL A 436 13.12 24.45 -6.38
C VAL A 436 13.67 25.09 -5.12
N GLU A 437 14.88 24.67 -4.75
CA GLU A 437 15.62 25.28 -3.66
C GLU A 437 16.56 26.36 -4.20
N VAL A 438 16.52 27.53 -3.56
CA VAL A 438 17.38 28.67 -3.89
C VAL A 438 18.04 29.16 -2.61
N SER A 439 19.35 29.42 -2.68
CA SER A 439 20.11 30.00 -1.57
C SER A 439 19.49 31.33 -1.11
N LEU A 440 19.23 31.46 0.20
CA LEU A 440 18.80 32.73 0.78
C LEU A 440 19.87 33.81 0.60
N ALA A 441 21.16 33.46 0.58
CA ALA A 441 22.20 34.44 0.31
C ALA A 441 22.07 35.03 -1.11
N ASP A 442 21.71 34.21 -2.10
CA ASP A 442 21.50 34.65 -3.47
C ASP A 442 20.22 35.51 -3.60
N ILE A 443 19.14 35.11 -2.91
CA ILE A 443 17.88 35.89 -2.85
C ILE A 443 18.11 37.24 -2.17
N ARG A 444 18.83 37.26 -1.04
CA ARG A 444 19.15 38.47 -0.28
C ARG A 444 20.08 39.40 -1.05
N ALA A 445 20.97 38.86 -1.89
CA ALA A 445 21.78 39.65 -2.81
C ALA A 445 20.99 40.20 -4.02
N CYS A 446 19.84 39.61 -4.33
CA CYS A 446 19.00 39.98 -5.46
C CYS A 446 17.96 41.04 -5.09
N ALA A 447 18.35 42.32 -5.15
CA ALA A 447 17.46 43.45 -4.86
C ALA A 447 16.21 43.52 -5.78
N ASN A 448 16.29 42.92 -6.97
CA ASN A 448 15.24 42.92 -7.98
C ASN A 448 14.51 41.56 -8.09
N CYS A 449 14.65 40.67 -7.09
CA CYS A 449 13.88 39.43 -7.07
C CYS A 449 12.46 39.71 -6.58
N LEU A 450 11.46 39.32 -7.35
CA LEU A 450 10.05 39.60 -7.07
C LEU A 450 9.20 38.33 -7.00
N LEU A 451 8.19 38.38 -6.13
CA LEU A 451 6.93 37.67 -6.38
C LEU A 451 6.15 38.47 -7.41
N GLY A 452 6.23 38.05 -8.67
CA GLY A 452 5.57 38.68 -9.81
C GLY A 452 4.09 38.33 -9.91
N PHE A 453 3.28 39.34 -10.21
CA PHE A 453 1.88 39.15 -10.59
C PHE A 453 1.77 38.60 -12.01
N THR A 454 0.67 37.91 -12.28
CA THR A 454 0.27 37.52 -13.63
C THR A 454 -1.04 38.21 -14.02
N ASP A 455 -1.48 38.00 -15.26
CA ASP A 455 -2.78 38.48 -15.74
C ASP A 455 -3.95 37.65 -15.17
N THR A 456 -3.65 36.52 -14.51
CA THR A 456 -4.64 35.68 -13.83
C THR A 456 -4.57 35.95 -12.34
N LEU A 457 -5.70 36.32 -11.74
CA LEU A 457 -5.80 36.51 -10.30
C LEU A 457 -5.44 35.22 -9.56
N GLU A 458 -4.78 35.38 -8.42
CA GLU A 458 -4.26 34.36 -7.52
C GLU A 458 -3.20 33.45 -8.14
N LYS A 459 -2.62 33.85 -9.27
CA LYS A 459 -1.48 33.17 -9.90
C LYS A 459 -0.27 34.07 -9.89
N PHE A 460 0.78 33.61 -9.21
CA PHE A 460 2.05 34.32 -9.07
C PHE A 460 3.18 33.61 -9.81
N LYS A 461 4.25 34.33 -10.09
CA LYS A 461 5.49 33.79 -10.66
C LYS A 461 6.71 34.36 -9.95
N MET A 462 7.80 33.63 -9.89
CA MET A 462 9.08 34.18 -9.47
C MET A 462 9.75 34.93 -10.62
N VAL A 463 10.23 36.12 -10.31
CA VAL A 463 11.05 36.94 -11.20
C VAL A 463 12.43 37.01 -10.56
N MET A 464 13.39 36.28 -11.12
CA MET A 464 14.69 36.04 -10.47
C MET A 464 15.88 36.44 -11.36
N PRO A 465 16.11 37.75 -11.58
CA PRO A 465 17.19 38.23 -12.45
C PRO A 465 18.54 37.63 -12.06
N ASN A 466 19.31 37.19 -13.06
CA ASN A 466 20.64 36.56 -12.92
C ASN A 466 20.66 35.19 -12.23
N LEU A 467 19.51 34.62 -11.86
CA LEU A 467 19.39 33.24 -11.40
C LEU A 467 19.02 32.30 -12.56
N PRO A 468 19.36 30.99 -12.46
CA PRO A 468 19.06 30.01 -13.50
C PRO A 468 17.54 29.88 -13.74
N SER A 469 17.15 29.43 -14.94
CA SER A 469 15.74 29.44 -15.37
C SER A 469 14.81 28.60 -14.48
N ASN A 470 15.34 27.62 -13.76
CA ASN A 470 14.56 26.79 -12.83
C ASN A 470 14.11 27.57 -11.58
N ALA A 471 14.78 28.67 -11.23
CA ALA A 471 14.36 29.59 -10.17
C ALA A 471 13.22 30.53 -10.60
N TRP A 472 12.92 30.64 -11.90
CA TRP A 472 11.80 31.42 -12.44
C TRP A 472 10.50 30.60 -12.45
N VAL A 473 10.10 30.18 -11.25
CA VAL A 473 8.94 29.31 -11.00
C VAL A 473 7.64 30.01 -11.41
N LYS A 474 6.74 29.30 -12.07
CA LYS A 474 5.39 29.78 -12.39
C LYS A 474 4.39 29.22 -11.40
N ASP A 475 3.23 29.86 -11.30
CA ASP A 475 2.11 29.46 -10.46
C ASP A 475 2.49 29.19 -9.00
N VAL A 476 3.32 30.06 -8.43
CA VAL A 476 3.89 29.92 -7.08
C VAL A 476 2.81 30.06 -6.03
N VAL A 477 2.77 29.15 -5.07
CA VAL A 477 1.80 29.14 -3.97
C VAL A 477 2.45 29.08 -2.59
N ARG A 478 3.70 28.64 -2.48
CA ARG A 478 4.40 28.52 -1.20
C ARG A 478 5.87 28.93 -1.30
N LEU A 479 6.31 29.68 -0.30
CA LEU A 479 7.69 30.01 0.00
C LEU A 479 8.02 29.43 1.39
N GLU A 480 8.95 28.50 1.45
CA GLU A 480 9.33 27.85 2.71
C GLU A 480 10.80 28.15 3.01
N VAL A 481 11.03 28.77 4.15
CA VAL A 481 12.35 29.18 4.62
C VAL A 481 12.96 28.01 5.39
N LYS A 482 14.16 27.59 5.04
CA LYS A 482 14.89 26.51 5.72
C LYS A 482 16.21 27.02 6.26
#